data_AF-A0A955Y4P7-F1
#
_entry.id   AF-A0A955Y4P7-F1
#
_cell.length_a   1.000
_cell.length_b   1.000
_cell.length_c   1.000
_cell.angle_alpha   90.00
_cell.angle_beta   90.00
_cell.angle_gamma   90.00
#
_symmetry.space_group_name_H-M   'P 1'
#
loop_
_entity.id
_entity.type
_entity.pdbx_description
1 polymer ?
#
loop_
_entity_poly.entity_id
_entity_poly.type
_entity_poly.pdbx_seq_one_letter_code
_entity_poly.pdbx_strand_id
1 'polypeptide(L)'
;MSDDDKATLRSTLSAARAALAPHVRAAEAAAVTARVLDAVDEGPVFVFLGVREELPTDALVAGLRARFDVAVPRIVGKGRMVAARLEEPLRRGPLGIPTSDGPEIDVRTAILPGLAFDVDGGRLGYGGGYYDAWLAAHPDVHTLGIGFSVQLVPEVPMEAHDRRLHRVICGPSAAVALPVDAVAYDRTRTFDATTLPAGLLRDHTTKAGVWGRIVVEEGAVLYVLGDTVQRLVPGVPGIVPPTVPHALRLDGPVRLHVEFLRCPAS
;
A
#
# COMPACT_ATOMS: atom_id res chain seq x y z
N MET A 1 -17.72 -16.80 -11.63
CA MET A 1 -18.09 -15.41 -11.32
C MET A 1 -18.22 -14.66 -12.64
N SER A 2 -19.19 -13.77 -12.73
CA SER A 2 -19.58 -13.09 -13.98
C SER A 2 -18.72 -11.84 -14.24
N ASP A 3 -18.74 -11.33 -15.48
CA ASP A 3 -18.15 -10.02 -15.82
C ASP A 3 -18.71 -8.87 -14.96
N ASP A 4 -19.93 -9.02 -14.46
CA ASP A 4 -20.63 -8.05 -13.61
C ASP A 4 -20.00 -7.97 -12.20
N ASP A 5 -19.50 -9.10 -11.69
CA ASP A 5 -18.78 -9.17 -10.41
C ASP A 5 -17.45 -8.42 -10.50
N LYS A 6 -16.72 -8.61 -11.60
CA LYS A 6 -15.46 -7.90 -11.89
C LYS A 6 -15.72 -6.39 -12.05
N ALA A 7 -16.80 -5.99 -12.73
CA ALA A 7 -17.14 -4.58 -12.94
C ALA A 7 -17.47 -3.87 -11.61
N THR A 8 -18.29 -4.50 -10.77
CA THR A 8 -18.62 -4.00 -9.42
C THR A 8 -17.36 -3.85 -8.58
N LEU A 9 -16.50 -4.87 -8.55
CA LEU A 9 -15.27 -4.84 -7.77
C LEU A 9 -14.31 -3.73 -8.22
N ARG A 10 -14.17 -3.51 -9.54
CA ARG A 10 -13.38 -2.39 -10.07
C ARG A 10 -13.92 -1.03 -9.59
N SER A 11 -15.23 -0.84 -9.64
CA SER A 11 -15.87 0.40 -9.21
C SER A 11 -15.63 0.67 -7.72
N THR A 12 -15.94 -0.31 -6.87
CA THR A 12 -15.80 -0.20 -5.41
C THR A 12 -14.37 0.09 -4.99
N LEU A 13 -13.40 -0.65 -5.53
CA LEU A 13 -11.99 -0.48 -5.12
C LEU A 13 -11.36 0.78 -5.70
N SER A 14 -11.76 1.20 -6.90
CA SER A 14 -11.35 2.50 -7.44
C SER A 14 -11.82 3.63 -6.52
N ALA A 15 -13.06 3.58 -6.04
CA ALA A 15 -13.60 4.57 -5.12
C ALA A 15 -12.90 4.52 -3.74
N ALA A 16 -12.69 3.32 -3.19
CA ALA A 16 -11.99 3.15 -1.91
C ALA A 16 -10.55 3.68 -1.97
N ARG A 17 -9.82 3.39 -3.05
CA ARG A 17 -8.47 3.91 -3.28
C ARG A 17 -8.44 5.43 -3.43
N ALA A 18 -9.40 6.00 -4.16
CA ALA A 18 -9.52 7.45 -4.33
C ALA A 18 -9.86 8.15 -3.01
N ALA A 19 -10.58 7.49 -2.11
CA ALA A 19 -10.94 8.00 -0.79
C ALA A 19 -9.80 7.95 0.24
N LEU A 20 -8.67 7.30 -0.07
CA LEU A 20 -7.52 7.26 0.84
C LEU A 20 -6.97 8.66 1.08
N ALA A 21 -6.90 9.04 2.35
CA ALA A 21 -6.32 10.32 2.74
C ALA A 21 -4.84 10.40 2.31
N PRO A 22 -4.34 11.58 1.90
CA PRO A 22 -2.97 11.72 1.38
C PRO A 22 -1.87 11.18 2.31
N HIS A 23 -2.01 11.34 3.62
CA HIS A 23 -1.04 10.84 4.60
C HIS A 23 -1.04 9.30 4.72
N VAL A 24 -2.20 8.64 4.60
CA VAL A 24 -2.30 7.17 4.54
C VAL A 24 -1.60 6.67 3.28
N ARG A 25 -1.88 7.31 2.14
CA ARG A 25 -1.22 6.96 0.87
C ARG A 25 0.30 7.07 0.97
N ALA A 26 0.81 8.15 1.54
CA ALA A 26 2.25 8.34 1.70
C ALA A 26 2.88 7.26 2.59
N ALA A 27 2.25 6.94 3.72
CA ALA A 27 2.78 5.96 4.66
C ALA A 27 2.71 4.52 4.16
N GLU A 28 1.59 4.13 3.55
CA GLU A 28 1.48 2.82 2.92
C GLU A 28 2.46 2.68 1.75
N ALA A 29 2.63 3.73 0.93
CA ALA A 29 3.62 3.70 -0.15
C ALA A 29 5.05 3.52 0.38
N ALA A 30 5.42 4.20 1.47
CA ALA A 30 6.72 4.02 2.11
C ALA A 30 6.89 2.59 2.66
N ALA A 31 5.88 2.06 3.35
CA ALA A 31 5.90 0.70 3.91
C ALA A 31 5.98 -0.37 2.81
N VAL A 32 5.21 -0.22 1.74
CA VAL A 32 5.27 -1.10 0.56
C VAL A 32 6.63 -1.00 -0.10
N THR A 33 7.15 0.22 -0.31
CA THR A 33 8.47 0.43 -0.91
C THR A 33 9.56 -0.32 -0.15
N ALA A 34 9.62 -0.17 1.19
CA ALA A 34 10.60 -0.86 2.01
C ALA A 34 10.48 -2.39 1.90
N ARG A 35 9.26 -2.93 1.97
CA ARG A 35 9.00 -4.38 1.85
C ARG A 35 9.33 -4.93 0.48
N VAL A 36 9.09 -4.17 -0.58
CA VAL A 36 9.41 -4.58 -1.96
C VAL A 36 10.92 -4.56 -2.17
N LEU A 37 11.62 -3.52 -1.70
CA LEU A 37 13.08 -3.48 -1.81
C LEU A 37 13.75 -4.63 -1.05
N ASP A 38 13.22 -5.02 0.12
CA ASP A 38 13.68 -6.20 0.85
C ASP A 38 13.36 -7.51 0.12
N ALA A 39 12.19 -7.59 -0.53
CA ALA A 39 11.71 -8.79 -1.22
C ALA A 39 12.36 -9.05 -2.59
N VAL A 40 12.92 -8.02 -3.25
CA VAL A 40 13.52 -8.14 -4.58
C VAL A 40 15.01 -8.38 -4.45
N ASP A 41 15.44 -9.55 -4.90
CA ASP A 41 16.81 -10.07 -4.85
C ASP A 41 17.45 -10.18 -6.25
N GLU A 42 16.65 -10.29 -7.30
CA GLU A 42 17.12 -10.43 -8.69
C GLU A 42 16.57 -9.38 -9.65
N GLY A 43 17.42 -8.91 -10.56
CA GLY A 43 17.09 -8.02 -11.68
C GLY A 43 17.66 -8.53 -13.02
N PRO A 44 17.43 -7.83 -14.15
CA PRO A 44 16.76 -6.53 -14.27
C PRO A 44 15.29 -6.55 -13.84
N VAL A 45 14.79 -5.41 -13.36
CA VAL A 45 13.45 -5.29 -12.73
C VAL A 45 12.53 -4.43 -13.58
N PHE A 46 11.41 -5.00 -13.99
CA PHE A 46 10.30 -4.26 -14.59
C PHE A 46 9.41 -3.66 -13.50
N VAL A 47 9.08 -2.37 -13.60
CA VAL A 47 8.22 -1.66 -12.64
C VAL A 47 7.35 -0.64 -13.34
N PHE A 48 6.08 -0.54 -12.93
CA PHE A 48 5.20 0.50 -13.44
C PHE A 48 5.54 1.87 -12.85
N LEU A 49 5.29 2.92 -13.63
CA LEU A 49 5.35 4.30 -13.15
C LEU A 49 3.96 4.70 -12.67
N GLY A 50 3.79 4.81 -11.36
CA GLY A 50 2.49 5.07 -10.73
C GLY A 50 1.90 6.38 -11.20
N VAL A 51 0.66 6.32 -11.70
CA VAL A 51 -0.08 7.52 -12.15
C VAL A 51 -1.39 7.68 -11.41
N ARG A 52 -1.86 8.93 -11.28
CA ARG A 52 -3.15 9.28 -10.67
C ARG A 52 -3.27 8.76 -9.22
N GLU A 53 -4.30 7.96 -8.94
CA GLU A 53 -4.59 7.40 -7.62
C GLU A 53 -3.82 6.10 -7.33
N GLU A 54 -2.91 5.66 -8.21
CA GLU A 54 -2.05 4.49 -7.96
C GLU A 54 -1.07 4.73 -6.80
N LEU A 55 -0.43 3.64 -6.37
CA LEU A 55 0.67 3.70 -5.43
C LEU A 55 1.85 4.42 -6.12
N PRO A 56 2.39 5.52 -5.54
CA PRO A 56 3.51 6.24 -6.12
C PRO A 56 4.78 5.39 -6.07
N THR A 57 5.46 5.23 -7.22
CA THR A 57 6.61 4.33 -7.36
C THR A 57 7.96 5.05 -7.45
N ASP A 58 8.02 6.37 -7.35
CA ASP A 58 9.26 7.15 -7.51
C ASP A 58 10.38 6.71 -6.56
N ALA A 59 10.07 6.58 -5.26
CA ALA A 59 11.02 6.12 -4.26
C ALA A 59 11.44 4.66 -4.47
N LEU A 60 10.51 3.81 -4.90
CA LEU A 60 10.77 2.42 -5.23
C LEU A 60 11.71 2.30 -6.44
N VAL A 61 11.43 3.04 -7.51
CA VAL A 61 12.26 3.12 -8.71
C VAL A 61 13.67 3.59 -8.36
N ALA A 62 13.82 4.64 -7.55
CA ALA A 62 15.11 5.11 -7.10
C ALA A 62 15.89 4.03 -6.33
N GLY A 63 15.23 3.33 -5.40
CA GLY A 63 15.84 2.22 -4.64
C GLY A 63 16.24 1.03 -5.52
N LEU A 64 15.43 0.70 -6.53
CA LEU A 64 15.74 -0.38 -7.48
C LEU A 64 16.91 -0.02 -8.39
N ARG A 65 16.95 1.22 -8.91
CA ARG A 65 18.05 1.71 -9.78
C ARG A 65 19.42 1.72 -9.09
N ALA A 66 19.44 1.79 -7.75
CA ALA A 66 20.68 1.66 -7.00
C ALA A 66 21.26 0.23 -7.01
N ARG A 67 20.47 -0.77 -7.43
CA ARG A 67 20.82 -2.19 -7.34
C ARG A 67 20.76 -2.94 -8.68
N PHE A 68 19.87 -2.53 -9.58
CA PHE A 68 19.55 -3.26 -10.80
C PHE A 68 19.28 -2.32 -11.98
N ASP A 69 19.40 -2.85 -13.19
CA ASP A 69 18.75 -2.26 -14.36
C ASP A 69 17.23 -2.26 -14.16
N VAL A 70 16.60 -1.12 -14.41
CA VAL A 70 15.15 -0.94 -14.27
C VAL A 70 14.53 -0.78 -15.65
N ALA A 71 13.43 -1.49 -15.89
CA ALA A 71 12.59 -1.33 -17.06
C ALA A 71 11.21 -0.80 -16.67
N VAL A 72 10.58 -0.05 -17.58
CA VAL A 72 9.23 0.51 -17.45
C VAL A 72 8.35 0.08 -18.62
N PRO A 73 7.02 0.08 -18.44
CA PRO A 73 6.09 -0.27 -19.51
C PRO A 73 6.16 0.72 -20.67
N ARG A 74 6.45 0.22 -21.89
CA ARG A 74 6.25 0.96 -23.13
C ARG A 74 5.22 0.27 -24.02
N ILE A 75 4.15 1.00 -24.36
CA ILE A 75 3.13 0.50 -25.30
C ILE A 75 3.65 0.67 -26.73
N VAL A 76 3.72 -0.42 -27.48
CA VAL A 76 4.22 -0.46 -28.87
C VAL A 76 3.12 -0.78 -29.89
N GLY A 77 1.90 -1.06 -29.42
CA GLY A 77 0.75 -1.34 -30.27
C GLY A 77 -0.49 -1.67 -29.44
N LYS A 78 -1.62 -1.90 -30.12
CA LYS A 78 -2.88 -2.27 -29.44
C LYS A 78 -2.71 -3.57 -28.68
N GLY A 79 -2.83 -3.51 -27.35
CA GLY A 79 -2.64 -4.67 -26.47
C GLY A 79 -1.21 -5.19 -26.39
N ARG A 80 -0.21 -4.47 -26.92
CA ARG A 80 1.20 -4.86 -26.92
C ARG A 80 2.04 -3.89 -26.11
N MET A 81 2.79 -4.45 -25.17
CA MET A 81 3.68 -3.73 -24.26
C MET A 81 5.03 -4.43 -24.25
N VAL A 82 6.10 -3.66 -24.05
CA VAL A 82 7.46 -4.17 -23.87
C VAL A 82 8.08 -3.59 -22.60
N ALA A 83 9.10 -4.26 -22.07
CA ALA A 83 9.92 -3.78 -20.97
C ALA A 83 11.04 -2.89 -21.54
N ALA A 84 10.84 -1.57 -21.52
CA ALA A 84 11.84 -0.61 -21.99
C ALA A 84 12.75 -0.19 -20.83
N ARG A 85 14.07 -0.28 -21.01
CA ARG A 85 15.03 0.22 -20.02
C ARG A 85 14.70 1.67 -19.67
N LEU A 86 14.71 1.97 -18.38
CA LEU A 86 14.40 3.28 -17.85
C LEU A 86 15.57 4.25 -18.09
N GLU A 87 15.40 5.09 -19.10
CA GLU A 87 16.30 6.18 -19.47
C GLU A 87 15.56 7.53 -19.45
N GLU A 88 16.30 8.58 -19.09
CA GLU A 88 15.81 9.96 -19.10
C GLU A 88 16.15 10.66 -20.43
N PRO A 89 15.34 11.62 -20.89
CA PRO A 89 14.11 12.10 -20.26
C PRO A 89 12.91 11.17 -20.48
N LEU A 90 12.04 11.05 -19.46
CA LEU A 90 10.75 10.37 -19.62
C LEU A 90 9.85 11.07 -20.66
N ARG A 91 9.03 10.26 -21.32
CA ARG A 91 8.06 10.69 -22.31
C ARG A 91 6.66 10.29 -21.88
N ARG A 92 5.65 11.02 -22.36
CA ARG A 92 4.25 10.58 -22.22
C ARG A 92 3.93 9.60 -23.34
N GLY A 93 3.64 8.36 -22.96
CA GLY A 93 3.20 7.32 -23.88
C GLY A 93 1.71 7.44 -24.24
N PRO A 94 1.21 6.50 -25.06
CA PRO A 94 -0.21 6.33 -25.28
C PRO A 94 -0.95 6.20 -23.94
N LEU A 95 -2.17 6.75 -23.84
CA LEU A 95 -2.97 6.81 -22.59
C LEU A 95 -2.43 7.77 -21.52
N GLY A 96 -1.39 8.55 -21.82
CA GLY A 96 -0.84 9.58 -20.92
C GLY A 96 0.05 9.04 -19.81
N ILE A 97 0.42 7.75 -19.88
CA ILE A 97 1.28 7.06 -18.91
C ILE A 97 2.75 7.39 -19.23
N PRO A 98 3.56 7.81 -18.24
CA PRO A 98 5.00 7.98 -18.42
C PRO A 98 5.67 6.69 -18.93
N THR A 99 6.59 6.84 -19.88
CA THR A 99 7.37 5.75 -20.49
C THR A 99 8.79 6.23 -20.78
N SER A 100 9.69 5.30 -21.07
CA SER A 100 11.03 5.60 -21.59
C SER A 100 11.20 5.13 -23.04
N ASP A 101 12.12 5.78 -23.77
CA ASP A 101 12.55 5.40 -25.12
C ASP A 101 13.73 4.42 -25.12
N GLY A 102 14.21 4.01 -23.94
CA GLY A 102 15.30 3.06 -23.82
C GLY A 102 15.07 1.74 -24.58
N PRO A 103 16.15 0.96 -24.80
CA PRO A 103 16.05 -0.32 -25.49
C PRO A 103 15.13 -1.29 -24.73
N GLU A 104 14.52 -2.22 -25.47
CA GLU A 104 13.83 -3.35 -24.87
C GLU A 104 14.86 -4.27 -24.19
N ILE A 105 14.58 -4.68 -22.96
CA ILE A 105 15.46 -5.56 -22.18
C ILE A 105 14.67 -6.72 -21.56
N ASP A 106 15.33 -7.87 -21.44
CA ASP A 106 14.81 -8.99 -20.67
C ASP A 106 14.88 -8.68 -19.16
N VAL A 107 13.83 -9.06 -18.45
CA VAL A 107 13.70 -8.83 -17.00
C VAL A 107 13.56 -10.15 -16.26
N ARG A 108 13.99 -10.17 -15.00
CA ARG A 108 13.87 -11.33 -14.11
C ARG A 108 12.71 -11.18 -13.14
N THR A 109 12.45 -9.94 -12.73
CA THR A 109 11.39 -9.59 -11.77
C THR A 109 10.47 -8.53 -12.36
N ALA A 110 9.17 -8.65 -12.14
CA ALA A 110 8.17 -7.66 -12.56
C ALA A 110 7.27 -7.25 -11.39
N ILE A 111 7.20 -5.93 -11.16
CA ILE A 111 6.37 -5.28 -10.15
C ILE A 111 5.17 -4.65 -10.87
N LEU A 112 3.97 -5.10 -10.52
CA LEU A 112 2.76 -4.89 -11.30
C LEU A 112 1.69 -4.12 -10.50
N PRO A 113 1.00 -3.16 -11.14
CA PRO A 113 -0.14 -2.48 -10.54
C PRO A 113 -1.41 -3.33 -10.66
N GLY A 114 -2.44 -2.96 -9.92
CA GLY A 114 -3.77 -3.58 -9.98
C GLY A 114 -4.80 -2.68 -9.30
N LEU A 115 -6.08 -3.00 -9.50
CA LEU A 115 -7.20 -2.47 -8.72
C LEU A 115 -7.49 -3.35 -7.50
N ALA A 116 -7.37 -4.67 -7.65
CA ALA A 116 -7.52 -5.65 -6.58
C ALA A 116 -6.38 -6.67 -6.62
N PHE A 117 -6.04 -7.20 -5.45
CA PHE A 117 -5.18 -8.35 -5.27
C PHE A 117 -5.77 -9.27 -4.20
N ASP A 118 -5.47 -10.56 -4.25
CA ASP A 118 -5.75 -11.50 -3.15
C ASP A 118 -4.46 -12.17 -2.66
N VAL A 119 -4.58 -12.92 -1.55
CA VAL A 119 -3.45 -13.62 -0.91
C VAL A 119 -2.91 -14.78 -1.73
N ASP A 120 -3.71 -15.31 -2.66
CA ASP A 120 -3.35 -16.39 -3.58
C ASP A 120 -2.74 -15.85 -4.89
N GLY A 121 -2.39 -14.56 -4.94
CA GLY A 121 -1.76 -13.93 -6.10
C GLY A 121 -2.73 -13.56 -7.22
N GLY A 122 -4.04 -13.62 -7.00
CA GLY A 122 -5.02 -13.08 -7.93
C GLY A 122 -4.83 -11.57 -8.12
N ARG A 123 -5.05 -11.09 -9.35
CA ARG A 123 -4.93 -9.68 -9.71
C ARG A 123 -6.09 -9.25 -10.59
N LEU A 124 -6.72 -8.14 -10.23
CA LEU A 124 -7.68 -7.45 -11.09
C LEU A 124 -7.07 -6.18 -11.68
N GLY A 125 -6.86 -6.15 -12.99
CA GLY A 125 -6.43 -4.95 -13.71
C GLY A 125 -7.57 -4.01 -14.11
N TYR A 126 -7.23 -2.93 -14.81
CA TYR A 126 -8.18 -1.93 -15.33
C TYR A 126 -8.98 -2.38 -16.57
N GLY A 127 -8.79 -3.61 -17.05
CA GLY A 127 -9.52 -4.16 -18.21
C GLY A 127 -8.87 -3.89 -19.58
N GLY A 128 -7.70 -3.26 -19.62
CA GLY A 128 -6.97 -3.00 -20.88
C GLY A 128 -6.16 -4.20 -21.42
N GLY A 129 -6.00 -5.28 -20.65
CA GLY A 129 -5.32 -6.51 -21.09
C GLY A 129 -3.80 -6.42 -21.34
N TYR A 130 -3.17 -5.24 -21.21
CA TYR A 130 -1.74 -5.06 -21.50
C TYR A 130 -0.83 -5.91 -20.62
N TYR A 131 -1.08 -5.91 -19.30
CA TYR A 131 -0.29 -6.72 -18.36
C TYR A 131 -0.57 -8.21 -18.53
N ASP A 132 -1.81 -8.60 -18.82
CA ASP A 132 -2.18 -10.01 -19.01
C ASP A 132 -1.48 -10.59 -20.25
N ALA A 133 -1.50 -9.84 -21.37
CA ALA A 133 -0.79 -10.21 -22.59
C ALA A 133 0.75 -10.23 -22.40
N TRP A 134 1.30 -9.24 -21.69
CA TRP A 134 2.73 -9.21 -21.40
C TRP A 134 3.16 -10.39 -20.52
N LEU A 135 2.39 -10.72 -19.49
CA LEU A 135 2.67 -11.87 -18.64
C LEU A 135 2.59 -13.17 -19.43
N ALA A 136 1.56 -13.37 -20.25
CA ALA A 136 1.46 -14.57 -21.07
C ALA A 136 2.72 -14.82 -21.93
N ALA A 137 3.38 -13.74 -22.41
CA ALA A 137 4.63 -13.82 -23.16
C ALA A 137 5.89 -14.03 -22.29
N HIS A 138 5.80 -13.82 -20.97
CA HIS A 138 6.93 -13.91 -20.03
C HIS A 138 6.60 -14.89 -18.88
N PRO A 139 6.55 -16.20 -19.14
CA PRO A 139 6.22 -17.22 -18.14
C PRO A 139 7.20 -17.27 -16.96
N ASP A 140 8.48 -17.07 -17.24
CA ASP A 140 9.58 -17.30 -16.29
C ASP A 140 9.92 -16.08 -15.41
N VAL A 141 9.22 -14.96 -15.59
CA VAL A 141 9.44 -13.75 -14.80
C VAL A 141 8.81 -13.89 -13.42
N HIS A 142 9.58 -13.62 -12.37
CA HIS A 142 9.06 -13.56 -11.01
C HIS A 142 8.20 -12.29 -10.83
N THR A 143 6.99 -12.42 -10.27
CA THR A 143 5.97 -11.36 -10.32
C THR A 143 5.49 -10.95 -8.94
N LEU A 144 5.51 -9.64 -8.69
CA LEU A 144 5.03 -9.02 -7.47
C LEU A 144 3.88 -8.07 -7.80
N GLY A 145 2.73 -8.26 -7.17
CA GLY A 145 1.65 -7.28 -7.16
C GLY A 145 1.84 -6.31 -5.99
N ILE A 146 1.73 -5.01 -6.24
CA ILE A 146 1.81 -4.02 -5.16
C ILE A 146 0.63 -3.05 -5.20
N GLY A 147 0.19 -2.62 -4.04
CA GLY A 147 -0.93 -1.69 -3.91
C GLY A 147 -1.15 -1.20 -2.49
N PHE A 148 -2.17 -0.38 -2.31
CA PHE A 148 -2.64 0.02 -0.99
C PHE A 148 -3.36 -1.14 -0.28
N SER A 149 -3.53 -1.03 1.03
CA SER A 149 -4.21 -2.02 1.87
C SER A 149 -5.64 -2.29 1.39
N VAL A 150 -6.37 -1.23 1.02
CA VAL A 150 -7.75 -1.30 0.50
C VAL A 150 -7.89 -2.11 -0.78
N GLN A 151 -6.78 -2.42 -1.45
CA GLN A 151 -6.77 -3.21 -2.69
C GLN A 151 -6.63 -4.70 -2.43
N LEU A 152 -6.34 -5.12 -1.19
CA LEU A 152 -6.31 -6.52 -0.80
C LEU A 152 -7.73 -6.99 -0.49
N VAL A 153 -8.22 -7.95 -1.26
CA VAL A 153 -9.57 -8.52 -1.11
C VAL A 153 -9.48 -10.01 -0.77
N PRO A 154 -10.56 -10.62 -0.21
CA PRO A 154 -10.55 -12.04 0.12
C PRO A 154 -10.28 -12.94 -1.08
N GLU A 155 -10.88 -12.62 -2.23
CA GLU A 155 -10.75 -13.38 -3.46
C GLU A 155 -10.91 -12.45 -4.66
N VAL A 156 -9.99 -12.53 -5.61
CA VAL A 156 -10.17 -11.90 -6.92
C VAL A 156 -10.82 -12.91 -7.86
N PRO A 157 -11.95 -12.60 -8.51
CA PRO A 157 -12.49 -13.44 -9.57
C PRO A 157 -11.49 -13.61 -10.70
N MET A 158 -11.05 -14.85 -10.94
CA MET A 158 -10.09 -15.21 -11.99
C MET A 158 -10.74 -16.08 -13.07
N GLU A 159 -10.27 -15.92 -14.30
CA GLU A 159 -10.59 -16.77 -15.45
C GLU A 159 -9.41 -17.70 -15.79
N ALA A 160 -9.65 -18.72 -16.62
CA ALA A 160 -8.64 -19.73 -16.96
C ALA A 160 -7.37 -19.16 -17.63
N HIS A 161 -7.47 -17.96 -18.23
CA HIS A 161 -6.35 -17.27 -18.84
C HIS A 161 -5.67 -16.26 -17.90
N ASP A 162 -6.25 -15.97 -16.73
CA ASP A 162 -5.67 -15.08 -15.75
C ASP A 162 -4.50 -15.77 -15.04
N ARG A 163 -3.35 -15.09 -14.96
CA ARG A 163 -2.16 -15.61 -14.30
C ARG A 163 -2.04 -15.08 -12.89
N ARG A 164 -1.87 -16.01 -11.94
CA ARG A 164 -1.53 -15.67 -10.55
C ARG A 164 -0.13 -15.08 -10.48
N LEU A 165 0.02 -14.10 -9.61
CA LEU A 165 1.30 -13.51 -9.25
C LEU A 165 2.02 -14.41 -8.24
N HIS A 166 3.35 -14.36 -8.25
CA HIS A 166 4.14 -15.13 -7.29
C HIS A 166 4.04 -14.56 -5.87
N ARG A 167 3.87 -13.23 -5.76
CA ARG A 167 3.72 -12.55 -4.46
C ARG A 167 2.84 -11.30 -4.57
N VAL A 168 2.14 -10.98 -3.50
CA VAL A 168 1.40 -9.72 -3.33
C VAL A 168 1.90 -9.00 -2.09
N ILE A 169 2.19 -7.69 -2.23
CA ILE A 169 2.62 -6.81 -1.14
C ILE A 169 1.73 -5.57 -1.16
N CYS A 170 0.69 -5.59 -0.34
CA CYS A 170 -0.14 -4.42 -0.09
C CYS A 170 0.31 -3.65 1.15
N GLY A 171 -0.09 -2.37 1.20
CA GLY A 171 0.01 -1.53 2.38
C GLY A 171 -0.55 -2.27 3.61
N PRO A 172 0.06 -2.10 4.79
CA PRO A 172 -0.50 -2.68 5.99
C PRO A 172 -1.88 -2.06 6.25
N SER A 173 -2.91 -2.89 6.35
CA SER A 173 -4.31 -2.50 6.65
C SER A 173 -4.47 -1.67 7.94
N ALA A 174 -3.42 -1.58 8.74
CA ALA A 174 -3.35 -0.81 9.98
C ALA A 174 -2.57 0.52 9.91
N ALA A 175 -1.89 0.85 8.82
CA ALA A 175 -1.06 2.06 8.79
C ALA A 175 -1.88 3.32 8.53
N VAL A 176 -2.59 3.75 9.57
CA VAL A 176 -2.79 5.17 9.75
C VAL A 176 -1.43 5.76 10.11
N ALA A 177 -1.01 6.78 9.37
CA ALA A 177 0.15 7.58 9.74
C ALA A 177 -0.28 8.98 10.16
N LEU A 178 0.51 9.59 11.04
CA LEU A 178 0.29 10.98 11.37
C LEU A 178 0.58 11.86 10.15
N PRO A 179 -0.19 12.95 9.95
CA PRO A 179 0.21 14.01 9.05
C PRO A 179 1.62 14.52 9.39
N VAL A 180 2.40 14.85 8.36
CA VAL A 180 3.81 15.27 8.51
C VAL A 180 3.96 16.54 9.36
N ASP A 181 2.95 17.40 9.32
CA ASP A 181 2.85 18.64 10.05
C ASP A 181 2.14 18.49 11.40
N ALA A 182 1.70 17.29 11.80
CA ALA A 182 1.00 17.10 13.07
C ALA A 182 1.94 17.38 14.26
N VAL A 183 1.57 18.36 15.07
CA VAL A 183 2.31 18.74 16.28
C VAL A 183 1.57 18.24 17.51
N ALA A 184 2.29 17.57 18.40
CA ALA A 184 1.77 17.17 19.70
C ALA A 184 1.56 18.41 20.59
N TYR A 185 0.35 18.54 21.15
CA TYR A 185 -0.01 19.67 22.01
C TYR A 185 -0.35 19.25 23.45
N ASP A 186 -0.65 17.97 23.66
CA ASP A 186 -0.98 17.42 24.97
C ASP A 186 -0.65 15.92 25.02
N ARG A 187 -0.55 15.35 26.23
CA ARG A 187 -0.39 13.91 26.44
C ARG A 187 -1.04 13.45 27.73
N THR A 188 -1.48 12.21 27.75
CA THR A 188 -1.90 11.57 28.99
C THR A 188 -0.70 11.29 29.90
N ARG A 189 -0.99 11.04 31.18
CA ARG A 189 -0.07 10.26 32.03
C ARG A 189 0.16 8.87 31.42
N THR A 190 1.24 8.23 31.83
CA THR A 190 1.47 6.82 31.48
C THR A 190 0.46 5.94 32.24
N PHE A 191 -0.14 5.02 31.50
CA PHE A 191 -1.02 3.97 31.99
C PHE A 191 -0.31 2.63 31.96
N ASP A 192 -0.73 1.73 32.82
CA ASP A 192 -0.38 0.32 32.80
C ASP A 192 -1.63 -0.55 32.59
N ALA A 193 -1.46 -1.87 32.52
CA ALA A 193 -2.56 -2.82 32.31
C ALA A 193 -3.69 -2.74 33.35
N THR A 194 -3.44 -2.18 34.54
CA THR A 194 -4.42 -2.01 35.63
C THR A 194 -4.98 -0.59 35.73
N THR A 195 -4.22 0.40 35.25
CA THR A 195 -4.60 1.82 35.33
C THR A 195 -5.14 2.40 34.02
N LEU A 196 -5.15 1.62 32.94
CA LEU A 196 -5.70 2.00 31.64
C LEU A 196 -7.21 2.26 31.73
N PRO A 197 -7.71 3.46 31.41
CA PRO A 197 -9.13 3.78 31.52
C PRO A 197 -10.02 2.86 30.68
N ALA A 198 -11.10 2.36 31.26
CA ALA A 198 -12.06 1.48 30.58
C ALA A 198 -12.68 2.11 29.31
N GLY A 199 -12.67 3.44 29.19
CA GLY A 199 -13.08 4.13 27.97
C GLY A 199 -12.16 3.83 26.77
N LEU A 200 -10.86 3.67 27.00
CA LEU A 200 -9.89 3.33 25.93
C LEU A 200 -9.97 1.87 25.51
N LEU A 201 -10.57 1.01 26.34
CA LEU A 201 -10.76 -0.42 26.09
C LEU A 201 -12.03 -0.75 25.28
N ARG A 202 -12.78 0.28 24.86
CA ARG A 202 -13.99 0.16 24.06
C ARG A 202 -13.94 1.15 22.91
N ASP A 203 -14.81 0.96 21.93
CA ASP A 203 -14.89 1.84 20.77
C ASP A 203 -15.18 3.28 21.22
N HIS A 204 -14.29 4.17 20.82
CA HIS A 204 -14.40 5.60 21.05
C HIS A 204 -13.76 6.35 19.88
N THR A 205 -13.95 7.67 19.86
CA THR A 205 -13.40 8.55 18.83
C THR A 205 -12.67 9.72 19.44
N THR A 206 -11.72 10.28 18.71
CA THR A 206 -11.19 11.61 19.00
C THR A 206 -12.09 12.67 18.34
N LYS A 207 -11.99 13.91 18.84
CA LYS A 207 -12.69 15.06 18.24
C LYS A 207 -12.19 15.32 16.82
N ALA A 208 -13.01 15.98 16.00
CA ALA A 208 -12.60 16.46 14.69
C ALA A 208 -11.30 17.27 14.78
N GLY A 209 -10.36 17.01 13.87
CA GLY A 209 -9.04 17.63 13.84
C GLY A 209 -8.05 17.17 14.91
N VAL A 210 -8.42 16.25 15.81
CA VAL A 210 -7.52 15.73 16.86
C VAL A 210 -7.05 14.32 16.50
N TRP A 211 -5.74 14.21 16.31
CA TRP A 211 -5.04 12.95 16.13
C TRP A 211 -4.60 12.40 17.48
N GLY A 212 -4.54 11.09 17.62
CA GLY A 212 -3.88 10.42 18.74
C GLY A 212 -2.65 9.65 18.28
N ARG A 213 -1.59 9.63 19.09
CA ARG A 213 -0.45 8.74 18.95
C ARG A 213 -0.30 7.92 20.23
N ILE A 214 -0.55 6.62 20.12
CA ILE A 214 -0.42 5.65 21.20
C ILE A 214 1.04 5.19 21.23
N VAL A 215 1.76 5.55 22.28
CA VAL A 215 3.18 5.23 22.46
C VAL A 215 3.31 4.18 23.55
N VAL A 216 3.79 3.00 23.17
CA VAL A 216 4.13 1.94 24.13
C VAL A 216 5.57 2.17 24.61
N GLU A 217 5.73 2.28 25.92
CA GLU A 217 7.03 2.40 26.60
C GLU A 217 7.61 1.00 26.90
N GLU A 218 6.76 0.09 27.39
CA GLU A 218 7.12 -1.29 27.74
C GLU A 218 5.94 -2.23 27.47
N GLY A 219 6.21 -3.51 27.14
CA GLY A 219 5.17 -4.53 26.94
C GLY A 219 4.45 -4.42 25.59
N ALA A 220 3.16 -4.77 25.55
CA ALA A 220 2.37 -4.74 24.32
C ALA A 220 0.87 -4.47 24.55
N VAL A 221 0.21 -3.86 23.57
CA VAL A 221 -1.26 -3.72 23.54
C VAL A 221 -1.77 -3.95 22.12
N LEU A 222 -2.99 -4.44 21.97
CA LEU A 222 -3.65 -4.51 20.67
C LEU A 222 -4.43 -3.21 20.44
N TYR A 223 -4.21 -2.61 19.29
CA TYR A 223 -4.95 -1.47 18.78
C TYR A 223 -5.94 -1.94 17.72
N VAL A 224 -7.21 -1.60 17.92
CA VAL A 224 -8.31 -1.97 17.04
C VAL A 224 -8.81 -0.71 16.35
N LEU A 225 -8.87 -0.74 15.03
CA LEU A 225 -9.38 0.35 14.19
C LEU A 225 -10.28 -0.25 13.11
N GLY A 226 -11.59 -0.11 13.27
CA GLY A 226 -12.56 -0.87 12.46
C GLY A 226 -12.33 -2.38 12.62
N ASP A 227 -12.17 -3.10 11.52
CA ASP A 227 -11.92 -4.54 11.51
C ASP A 227 -10.44 -4.92 11.65
N THR A 228 -9.56 -3.92 11.71
CA THR A 228 -8.12 -4.14 11.77
C THR A 228 -7.62 -4.20 13.21
N VAL A 229 -6.76 -5.18 13.51
CA VAL A 229 -6.07 -5.31 14.79
C VAL A 229 -4.57 -5.22 14.57
N GLN A 230 -3.91 -4.26 15.23
CA GLN A 230 -2.47 -4.08 15.22
C GLN A 230 -1.90 -4.30 16.62
N ARG A 231 -0.82 -5.08 16.73
CA ARG A 231 -0.07 -5.18 17.99
C ARG A 231 0.93 -4.02 18.09
N LEU A 232 0.79 -3.21 19.13
CA LEU A 232 1.70 -2.11 19.46
C LEU A 232 2.73 -2.58 20.49
N VAL A 233 3.98 -2.19 20.26
CA VAL A 233 5.15 -2.51 21.10
C VAL A 233 6.07 -1.29 21.13
N PRO A 234 7.09 -1.23 22.00
CA PRO A 234 8.03 -0.12 22.01
C PRO A 234 8.64 0.16 20.63
N GLY A 235 8.62 1.42 20.21
CA GLY A 235 9.06 1.85 18.87
C GLY A 235 8.03 1.71 17.75
N VAL A 236 6.88 1.08 18.00
CA VAL A 236 5.79 0.92 17.02
C VAL A 236 4.54 1.63 17.53
N PRO A 237 4.36 2.93 17.22
CA PRO A 237 3.21 3.67 17.71
C PRO A 237 1.92 3.30 16.96
N GLY A 238 0.79 3.37 17.66
CA GLY A 238 -0.54 3.30 17.04
C GLY A 238 -1.03 4.70 16.73
N ILE A 239 -1.48 4.94 15.49
CA ILE A 239 -2.02 6.25 15.11
C ILE A 239 -3.53 6.20 15.07
N VAL A 240 -4.14 7.13 15.79
CA VAL A 240 -5.59 7.33 15.91
C VAL A 240 -6.00 8.51 15.03
N PRO A 241 -6.75 8.28 13.94
CA PRO A 241 -7.29 9.36 13.12
C PRO A 241 -8.47 10.08 13.79
N PRO A 242 -8.69 11.37 13.47
CA PRO A 242 -9.85 12.13 13.93
C PRO A 242 -11.16 11.45 13.60
N THR A 243 -12.11 11.42 14.53
CA THR A 243 -13.48 10.91 14.34
C THR A 243 -13.61 9.43 13.96
N VAL A 244 -12.52 8.67 13.89
CA VAL A 244 -12.57 7.24 13.55
C VAL A 244 -12.73 6.39 14.82
N PRO A 245 -13.73 5.49 14.88
CA PRO A 245 -13.90 4.56 16.00
C PRO A 245 -12.70 3.63 16.15
N HIS A 246 -12.17 3.55 17.37
CA HIS A 246 -11.04 2.70 17.71
C HIS A 246 -11.09 2.27 19.18
N ALA A 247 -10.32 1.24 19.51
CA ALA A 247 -10.21 0.71 20.86
C ALA A 247 -8.82 0.09 21.11
N LEU A 248 -8.49 -0.11 22.38
CA LEU A 248 -7.37 -0.94 22.83
C LEU A 248 -7.88 -2.26 23.41
N ARG A 249 -7.11 -3.33 23.26
CA ARG A 249 -7.30 -4.58 23.99
C ARG A 249 -5.98 -4.99 24.64
N LEU A 250 -6.04 -5.42 25.90
CA LEU A 250 -4.86 -5.88 26.62
C LEU A 250 -4.37 -7.21 26.05
N ASP A 251 -3.06 -7.31 25.86
CA ASP A 251 -2.34 -8.52 25.40
C ASP A 251 -1.15 -8.80 26.33
N GLY A 252 -1.43 -8.72 27.63
CA GLY A 252 -0.43 -8.85 28.70
C GLY A 252 -0.05 -7.52 29.34
N PRO A 253 1.11 -7.48 30.05
CA PRO A 253 1.63 -6.25 30.65
C PRO A 253 1.91 -5.19 29.59
N VAL A 254 1.59 -3.94 29.92
CA VAL A 254 1.89 -2.80 29.06
C VAL A 254 2.14 -1.57 29.93
N ARG A 255 3.00 -0.68 29.44
CA ARG A 255 3.08 0.72 29.84
C ARG A 255 2.99 1.58 28.60
N LEU A 256 2.02 2.48 28.55
CA LEU A 256 1.79 3.33 27.38
C LEU A 256 1.28 4.71 27.78
N HIS A 257 1.43 5.68 26.89
CA HIS A 257 0.72 6.96 26.97
C HIS A 257 0.12 7.30 25.61
N VAL A 258 -0.84 8.21 25.60
CA VAL A 258 -1.45 8.72 24.37
C VAL A 258 -1.10 10.21 24.25
N GLU A 259 -0.49 10.58 23.14
CA GLU A 259 -0.25 11.97 22.77
C GLU A 259 -1.36 12.45 21.86
N PHE A 260 -1.77 13.70 22.02
CA PHE A 260 -2.77 14.36 21.19
C PHE A 260 -2.09 15.35 20.27
N LEU A 261 -2.37 15.24 18.97
CA LEU A 261 -1.74 16.05 17.93
C LEU A 261 -2.79 16.80 17.11
N ARG A 262 -2.39 17.93 16.54
CA ARG A 262 -3.16 18.69 15.55
C ARG A 262 -2.24 19.10 14.40
N CYS A 263 -2.79 19.14 13.19
CA CYS A 263 -2.15 19.91 12.13
C CYS A 263 -2.30 21.40 12.45
N PRO A 264 -1.25 22.22 12.29
CA PRO A 264 -1.38 23.66 12.18
C PRO A 264 -2.47 23.98 11.17
N ALA A 265 -3.36 24.93 11.49
CA ALA A 265 -4.33 25.39 10.51
C ALA A 265 -3.55 25.93 9.28
N SER A 266 -3.87 25.40 8.10
CA SER A 266 -3.40 25.95 6.83
C SER A 266 -3.95 27.35 6.61
#